data_AF-A0A7S3H5A2-F1
#
_entry.id   AF-A0A7S3H5A2-F1
#
_cell.length_a   1.000
_cell.length_b   1.000
_cell.length_c   1.000
_cell.angle_alpha   90.00
_cell.angle_beta   90.00
_cell.angle_gamma   90.00
#
_symmetry.space_group_name_H-M   'P 1'
#
loop_
_entity.id
_entity.type
_entity.pdbx_description
1 polymer ?
#
loop_
_entity_poly.entity_id
_entity_poly.type
_entity_poly.pdbx_seq_one_letter_code
_entity_poly.pdbx_strand_id
1 'polypeptide(L)'
;ELLMKKKINLIEIQRCWRGHMARNRAKQIRQRNVDFALAMEKDRDAEVAIQREQRVRDMARRTHPRSNADFAVLYNELDTWRKGEVNKIKASVSDPEERKLAMAELLQNETKALQGLQKLKLSAQRELQVEKTQQMLERMSMPHVWQLSRGEAAQVYTPETQRAKELLDLFNALNAPLLGTDQRLDVLLNVKWTVKELESPLTKEIMELVDREADLLNRGRSAKSMESLRGRISNLFLRFLENPQYNPRAADFLVEV
;
A
#
# COMPACT_ATOMS: atom_id res chain seq x y z
N GLU A 1 -59.22 -45.20 -46.87
CA GLU A 1 -57.76 -45.09 -47.16
C GLU A 1 -57.11 -43.82 -46.61
N LEU A 2 -57.67 -42.62 -46.86
CA LEU A 2 -57.07 -41.33 -46.45
C LEU A 2 -56.89 -41.17 -44.93
N LEU A 3 -57.85 -41.67 -44.13
CA LEU A 3 -57.77 -41.71 -42.67
C LEU A 3 -56.63 -42.59 -42.14
N MET A 4 -56.35 -43.72 -42.80
CA MET A 4 -55.26 -44.62 -42.41
C MET A 4 -53.90 -43.99 -42.74
N LYS A 5 -53.76 -43.37 -43.92
CA LYS A 5 -52.55 -42.60 -44.26
C LYS A 5 -52.29 -41.43 -43.29
N LYS A 6 -53.34 -40.71 -42.88
CA LYS A 6 -53.23 -39.66 -41.84
C LYS A 6 -52.78 -40.22 -40.48
N LYS A 7 -53.26 -41.38 -40.06
CA LYS A 7 -52.82 -42.03 -38.81
C LYS A 7 -51.35 -42.45 -38.87
N ILE A 8 -50.88 -43.01 -39.98
CA ILE A 8 -49.47 -43.40 -40.16
C ILE A 8 -48.56 -42.17 -40.10
N ASN A 9 -48.88 -41.11 -40.86
CA ASN A 9 -48.08 -39.87 -40.85
C ASN A 9 -48.10 -39.20 -39.46
N LEU A 10 -49.22 -39.25 -38.74
CA LEU A 10 -49.31 -38.74 -37.36
C LEU A 10 -48.35 -39.49 -36.42
N ILE A 11 -48.28 -40.82 -36.53
CA ILE A 11 -47.35 -41.64 -35.72
C ILE A 11 -45.89 -41.29 -36.05
N GLU A 12 -45.55 -41.09 -37.32
CA GLU A 12 -44.20 -40.67 -37.74
C GLU A 12 -43.82 -39.30 -37.18
N ILE A 13 -44.71 -38.31 -37.30
CA ILE A 13 -44.53 -36.97 -36.74
C ILE A 13 -44.34 -37.06 -35.22
N GLN A 14 -45.19 -37.81 -34.52
CA GLN A 14 -45.08 -38.00 -33.08
C GLN A 14 -43.76 -38.69 -32.68
N ARG A 15 -43.28 -39.67 -33.47
CA ARG A 15 -41.99 -40.33 -33.23
C ARG A 15 -40.82 -39.36 -33.39
N CYS A 16 -40.83 -38.57 -34.46
CA CYS A 16 -39.84 -37.53 -34.71
C CYS A 16 -39.84 -36.44 -33.63
N TRP A 17 -41.03 -36.01 -33.19
CA TRP A 17 -41.19 -35.03 -32.11
C TRP A 17 -40.68 -35.56 -30.76
N ARG A 18 -41.04 -36.80 -30.37
CA ARG A 18 -40.50 -37.44 -29.16
C ARG A 18 -38.97 -37.54 -29.21
N GLY A 19 -38.41 -37.90 -30.38
CA GLY A 19 -36.96 -37.93 -30.59
C GLY A 19 -36.30 -36.55 -30.48
N HIS A 20 -36.91 -35.50 -31.03
CA HIS A 20 -36.43 -34.12 -30.91
C HIS A 20 -36.46 -33.64 -29.45
N MET A 21 -37.57 -33.87 -28.75
CA MET A 21 -37.72 -33.52 -27.34
C MET A 21 -36.69 -34.23 -26.45
N ALA A 22 -36.45 -35.53 -26.68
CA ALA A 22 -35.42 -36.28 -25.96
C ALA A 22 -34.00 -35.71 -26.20
N ARG A 23 -33.67 -35.35 -27.45
CA ARG A 23 -32.38 -34.75 -27.79
C ARG A 23 -32.20 -33.36 -27.16
N ASN A 24 -33.23 -32.52 -27.17
CA ASN A 24 -33.19 -31.20 -26.53
C ASN A 24 -33.01 -31.33 -25.01
N ARG A 25 -33.73 -32.25 -24.36
CA ARG A 25 -33.55 -32.53 -22.93
C ARG A 25 -32.14 -33.03 -22.62
N ALA A 26 -31.61 -33.94 -23.43
CA ALA A 26 -30.23 -34.42 -23.28
C ALA A 26 -29.19 -33.30 -23.50
N LYS A 27 -29.43 -32.37 -24.43
CA LYS A 27 -28.57 -31.19 -24.65
C LYS A 27 -28.59 -30.27 -23.43
N GLN A 28 -29.75 -29.97 -22.88
CA GLN A 28 -29.88 -29.15 -21.66
C GLN A 28 -29.17 -29.78 -20.46
N ILE A 29 -29.32 -31.10 -20.26
CA ILE A 29 -28.61 -31.81 -19.17
C ILE A 29 -27.09 -31.74 -19.37
N ARG A 30 -26.60 -31.95 -20.60
CA ARG A 30 -25.18 -31.83 -20.90
C ARG A 30 -24.65 -30.41 -20.63
N GLN A 31 -25.37 -29.38 -21.07
CA GLN A 31 -25.01 -27.99 -20.80
C GLN A 31 -24.95 -27.73 -19.29
N ARG A 32 -25.98 -28.11 -18.54
CA ARG A 32 -25.99 -27.95 -17.08
C ARG A 32 -24.82 -28.65 -16.39
N ASN A 33 -24.45 -29.85 -16.83
CA ASN A 33 -23.32 -30.58 -16.27
C ASN A 33 -21.98 -29.90 -16.60
N VAL A 34 -21.83 -29.34 -17.80
CA VAL A 34 -20.64 -28.55 -18.18
C VAL A 34 -20.57 -27.27 -17.37
N ASP A 35 -21.67 -26.53 -17.24
CA ASP A 35 -21.75 -25.30 -16.47
C ASP A 35 -21.45 -25.55 -14.99
N PHE A 36 -21.96 -26.65 -14.43
CA PHE A 36 -21.67 -27.08 -13.06
C PHE A 36 -20.20 -27.46 -12.88
N ALA A 37 -19.61 -28.21 -13.82
CA ALA A 37 -18.20 -28.56 -13.78
C ALA A 37 -17.31 -27.31 -13.83
N LEU A 38 -17.64 -26.35 -14.70
CA LEU A 38 -16.93 -25.09 -14.81
C LEU A 38 -17.05 -24.23 -13.54
N ALA A 39 -18.23 -24.19 -12.91
CA ALA A 39 -18.42 -23.49 -11.65
C ALA A 39 -17.58 -24.13 -10.53
N MET A 40 -17.60 -25.46 -10.41
CA MET A 40 -16.78 -26.19 -9.44
C MET A 40 -15.28 -25.99 -9.66
N GLU A 41 -14.82 -25.90 -10.90
CA GLU A 41 -13.42 -25.61 -11.22
C GLU A 41 -13.05 -24.18 -10.81
N LYS A 42 -13.89 -23.19 -11.12
CA LYS A 42 -13.70 -21.80 -10.69
C LYS A 42 -13.67 -21.65 -9.17
N ASP A 43 -14.54 -22.35 -8.45
CA ASP A 43 -14.58 -22.31 -6.99
C ASP A 43 -13.30 -22.92 -6.40
N ARG A 44 -12.82 -24.04 -6.94
CA ARG A 44 -11.52 -24.64 -6.55
C ARG A 44 -10.35 -23.71 -6.85
N ASP A 45 -10.33 -23.09 -8.02
CA ASP A 45 -9.29 -22.13 -8.39
C ASP A 45 -9.32 -20.90 -7.47
N ALA A 46 -10.50 -20.43 -7.08
CA ALA A 46 -10.67 -19.35 -6.12
C ALA A 46 -10.14 -19.75 -4.73
N GLU A 47 -10.45 -20.95 -4.24
CA GLU A 47 -9.91 -21.46 -2.97
C GLU A 47 -8.38 -21.55 -2.99
N VAL A 48 -7.81 -22.11 -4.08
CA VAL A 48 -6.35 -22.21 -4.26
C VAL A 48 -5.71 -20.81 -4.34
N ALA A 49 -6.36 -19.86 -5.02
CA ALA A 49 -5.91 -18.48 -5.09
C ALA A 49 -5.89 -17.82 -3.71
N ILE A 50 -6.95 -17.99 -2.91
CA ILE A 50 -7.03 -17.47 -1.53
C ILE A 50 -5.91 -18.06 -0.66
N GLN A 51 -5.69 -19.37 -0.72
CA GLN A 51 -4.60 -20.03 0.04
C GLN A 51 -3.22 -19.56 -0.41
N ARG A 52 -3.02 -19.35 -1.71
CA ARG A 52 -1.77 -18.79 -2.24
C ARG A 52 -1.55 -17.38 -1.73
N GLU A 53 -2.58 -16.55 -1.74
CA GLU A 53 -2.51 -15.17 -1.26
C GLU A 53 -2.21 -15.11 0.24
N GLN A 54 -2.85 -15.95 1.05
CA GLN A 54 -2.55 -16.07 2.48
C GLN A 54 -1.09 -16.45 2.74
N ARG A 55 -0.55 -17.45 2.00
CA ARG A 55 0.86 -17.83 2.11
C ARG A 55 1.80 -16.69 1.75
N VAL A 56 1.49 -15.93 0.70
CA VAL A 56 2.27 -14.75 0.31
C VAL A 56 2.20 -13.69 1.41
N ARG A 57 1.02 -13.43 1.99
CA ARG A 57 0.85 -12.48 3.09
C ARG A 57 1.64 -12.91 4.33
N ASP A 58 1.60 -14.18 4.72
CA ASP A 58 2.34 -14.68 5.89
C ASP A 58 3.86 -14.64 5.67
N MET A 59 4.32 -14.92 4.45
CA MET A 59 5.72 -14.74 4.07
C MET A 59 6.14 -13.27 4.09
N ALA A 60 5.27 -12.37 3.60
CA ALA A 60 5.50 -10.93 3.64
C ALA A 60 5.57 -10.42 5.09
N ARG A 61 4.71 -10.88 5.99
CA ARG A 61 4.73 -10.52 7.43
C ARG A 61 6.06 -10.84 8.11
N ARG A 62 6.65 -11.99 7.76
CA ARG A 62 7.94 -12.43 8.34
C ARG A 62 9.14 -11.66 7.80
N THR A 63 9.05 -11.20 6.55
CA THR A 63 10.16 -10.49 5.89
C THR A 63 10.06 -8.97 6.11
N HIS A 64 8.86 -8.41 6.09
CA HIS A 64 8.58 -6.97 6.17
C HIS A 64 7.28 -6.70 6.95
N PRO A 65 7.29 -6.80 8.30
CA PRO A 65 6.11 -6.49 9.12
C PRO A 65 5.78 -4.99 9.05
N ARG A 66 4.58 -4.63 8.58
CA ARG A 66 4.15 -3.22 8.45
C ARG A 66 3.10 -2.84 9.51
N SER A 67 2.19 -3.75 9.84
CA SER A 67 1.10 -3.48 10.78
C SER A 67 1.46 -3.88 12.22
N ASN A 68 0.84 -3.22 13.20
CA ASN A 68 0.90 -3.64 14.60
C ASN A 68 0.41 -5.09 14.80
N ALA A 69 -0.54 -5.54 13.98
CA ALA A 69 -1.02 -6.92 13.99
C ALA A 69 0.07 -7.91 13.56
N ASP A 70 0.89 -7.55 12.58
CA ASP A 70 1.99 -8.38 12.10
C ASP A 70 3.07 -8.50 13.18
N PHE A 71 3.40 -7.40 13.87
CA PHE A 71 4.31 -7.43 15.02
C PHE A 71 3.75 -8.24 16.19
N ALA A 72 2.45 -8.21 16.45
CA ALA A 72 1.84 -9.04 17.49
C ALA A 72 2.04 -10.54 17.23
N VAL A 73 1.94 -10.98 15.97
CA VAL A 73 2.25 -12.37 15.59
C VAL A 73 3.72 -12.69 15.85
N LEU A 74 4.66 -11.82 15.47
CA LEU A 74 6.10 -12.04 15.71
C LEU A 74 6.44 -12.11 17.21
N TYR A 75 5.82 -11.26 18.04
CA TYR A 75 5.99 -11.34 19.49
C TYR A 75 5.43 -12.64 20.06
N ASN A 76 4.28 -13.12 19.57
CA ASN A 76 3.70 -14.38 19.98
C ASN A 76 4.60 -15.56 19.57
N GLU A 77 5.10 -15.59 18.33
CA GLU A 77 6.06 -16.61 17.87
C GLU A 77 7.32 -16.62 18.75
N LEU A 78 7.89 -15.45 19.07
CA LEU A 78 9.04 -15.33 19.95
C LEU A 78 8.76 -15.87 21.37
N ASP A 79 7.58 -15.56 21.93
CA ASP A 79 7.19 -16.07 23.24
C ASP A 79 7.00 -17.59 23.24
N THR A 80 6.41 -18.15 22.17
CA THR A 80 6.29 -19.62 22.03
C THR A 80 7.65 -20.30 21.92
N TRP A 81 8.58 -19.72 21.15
CA TRP A 81 9.96 -20.21 21.06
C TRP A 81 10.64 -20.18 22.42
N ARG A 82 10.57 -19.05 23.13
CA ARG A 82 11.15 -18.88 24.47
C ARG A 82 10.61 -19.93 25.45
N LYS A 83 9.29 -20.11 25.52
CA LYS A 83 8.65 -21.12 26.38
C LYS A 83 9.12 -22.53 26.03
N GLY A 84 9.21 -22.84 24.74
CA GLY A 84 9.74 -24.12 24.26
C GLY A 84 11.19 -24.34 24.70
N GLU A 85 12.05 -23.34 24.55
CA GLU A 85 13.46 -23.44 24.89
C GLU A 85 13.69 -23.51 26.40
N VAL A 86 12.95 -22.73 27.20
CA VAL A 86 12.94 -22.86 28.67
C VAL A 86 12.56 -24.28 29.08
N ASN A 87 11.55 -24.88 28.45
CA ASN A 87 11.13 -26.24 28.77
C ASN A 87 12.18 -27.27 28.39
N LYS A 88 12.87 -27.10 27.26
CA LYS A 88 14.00 -27.96 26.87
C LYS A 88 15.14 -27.87 27.87
N ILE A 89 15.60 -26.67 28.24
CA ILE A 89 16.69 -26.46 29.19
C ILE A 89 16.35 -27.07 30.55
N LYS A 90 15.10 -26.91 31.02
CA LYS A 90 14.63 -27.52 32.28
C LYS A 90 14.63 -29.04 32.24
N ALA A 91 14.33 -29.64 31.07
CA ALA A 91 14.27 -31.09 30.91
C ALA A 91 15.65 -31.73 30.65
N SER A 92 16.58 -31.04 29.98
CA SER A 92 17.86 -31.59 29.56
C SER A 92 19.00 -31.38 30.55
N VAL A 93 19.04 -30.23 31.24
CA VAL A 93 20.17 -29.85 32.10
C VAL A 93 19.81 -30.11 33.55
N SER A 94 20.40 -31.15 34.15
CA SER A 94 20.20 -31.51 35.56
C SER A 94 21.03 -30.66 36.51
N ASP A 95 22.23 -30.24 36.11
CA ASP A 95 23.13 -29.45 36.96
C ASP A 95 22.64 -28.00 37.13
N PRO A 96 22.56 -27.46 38.36
CA PRO A 96 22.06 -26.11 38.61
C PRO A 96 22.89 -24.99 37.97
N GLU A 97 24.22 -25.12 37.96
CA GLU A 97 25.12 -24.06 37.45
C GLU A 97 25.08 -24.01 35.91
N GLU A 98 25.16 -25.17 35.25
CA GLU A 98 24.98 -25.27 33.80
C GLU A 98 23.61 -24.76 33.34
N ARG A 99 22.55 -25.06 34.11
CA ARG A 99 21.19 -24.58 33.81
C ARG A 99 21.10 -23.05 33.88
N LYS A 100 21.75 -22.44 34.88
CA LYS A 100 21.79 -20.99 35.04
C LYS A 100 22.52 -20.31 33.88
N LEU A 101 23.63 -20.89 33.43
CA LEU A 101 24.38 -20.40 32.28
C LEU A 101 23.56 -20.51 30.99
N ALA A 102 22.92 -21.65 30.74
CA ALA A 102 22.04 -21.84 29.58
C ALA A 102 20.83 -20.88 29.59
N MET A 103 20.25 -20.60 30.76
CA MET A 103 19.17 -19.63 30.89
C MET A 103 19.65 -18.19 30.62
N ALA A 104 20.87 -17.85 31.04
CA ALA A 104 21.46 -16.54 30.75
C ALA A 104 21.71 -16.36 29.25
N GLU A 105 22.19 -17.40 28.56
CA GLU A 105 22.34 -17.40 27.10
C GLU A 105 20.99 -17.24 26.39
N LEU A 106 19.96 -17.97 26.84
CA LEU A 106 18.60 -17.83 26.31
C LEU A 106 18.08 -16.39 26.44
N LEU A 107 18.29 -15.76 27.60
CA LEU A 107 17.90 -14.37 27.83
C LEU A 107 18.66 -13.39 26.91
N GLN A 108 19.95 -13.64 26.65
CA GLN A 108 20.70 -12.84 25.68
C GLN A 108 20.12 -12.98 24.27
N ASN A 109 19.74 -14.19 23.86
CA ASN A 109 19.13 -14.45 22.56
C ASN A 109 17.75 -13.79 22.43
N GLU A 110 16.91 -13.88 23.46
CA GLU A 110 15.62 -13.17 23.54
C GLU A 110 15.82 -11.66 23.43
N THR A 111 16.77 -11.09 24.18
CA THR A 111 17.05 -9.65 24.16
C THR A 111 17.50 -9.19 22.77
N LYS A 112 18.38 -9.96 22.10
CA LYS A 112 18.81 -9.68 20.71
C LYS A 112 17.63 -9.73 19.74
N ALA A 113 16.76 -10.73 19.87
CA ALA A 113 15.56 -10.86 19.03
C ALA A 113 14.59 -9.69 19.22
N LEU A 114 14.32 -9.31 20.48
CA LEU A 114 13.49 -8.15 20.82
C LEU A 114 14.07 -6.85 20.26
N GLN A 115 15.38 -6.64 20.39
CA GLN A 115 16.06 -5.47 19.79
C GLN A 115 15.93 -5.46 18.25
N GLY A 116 16.04 -6.62 17.61
CA GLY A 116 15.79 -6.77 16.16
C GLY A 116 14.36 -6.36 15.78
N LEU A 117 13.36 -6.86 16.51
CA LEU A 117 11.95 -6.50 16.29
C LEU A 117 11.69 -5.00 16.50
N GLN A 118 12.30 -4.38 17.49
CA GLN A 118 12.18 -2.92 17.69
C GLN A 118 12.77 -2.12 16.53
N LYS A 119 13.92 -2.53 15.99
CA LYS A 119 14.51 -1.88 14.81
C LYS A 119 13.58 -1.99 13.59
N LEU A 120 13.01 -3.16 13.36
CA LEU A 120 12.02 -3.37 12.29
C LEU A 120 10.79 -2.48 12.49
N LYS A 121 10.27 -2.40 13.72
CA LYS A 121 9.13 -1.54 14.05
C LYS A 121 9.41 -0.07 13.78
N LEU A 122 10.58 0.42 14.16
CA LEU A 122 10.98 1.80 13.86
C LEU A 122 11.13 2.05 12.36
N SER A 123 11.68 1.10 11.60
CA SER A 123 11.77 1.21 10.13
C SER A 123 10.39 1.26 9.49
N ALA A 124 9.51 0.32 9.85
CA ALA A 124 8.14 0.25 9.36
C ALA A 124 7.34 1.50 9.70
N GLN A 125 7.52 2.06 10.91
CA GLN A 125 6.89 3.32 11.29
C GLN A 125 7.38 4.48 10.43
N ARG A 126 8.68 4.58 10.13
CA ARG A 126 9.21 5.64 9.25
C ARG A 126 8.64 5.53 7.84
N GLU A 127 8.63 4.33 7.25
CA GLU A 127 8.05 4.09 5.93
C GLU A 127 6.56 4.42 5.90
N LEU A 128 5.82 4.01 6.94
CA LEU A 128 4.40 4.31 7.07
C LEU A 128 4.15 5.81 7.17
N GLN A 129 4.99 6.56 7.90
CA GLN A 129 4.84 8.02 7.97
C GLN A 129 5.08 8.66 6.60
N VAL A 130 6.10 8.25 5.87
CA VAL A 130 6.34 8.73 4.49
C VAL A 130 5.14 8.44 3.59
N GLU A 131 4.60 7.22 3.65
CA GLU A 131 3.42 6.82 2.87
C GLU A 131 2.17 7.63 3.26
N LYS A 132 1.93 7.85 4.56
CA LYS A 132 0.82 8.67 5.05
C LYS A 132 0.94 10.12 4.62
N THR A 133 2.12 10.71 4.74
CA THR A 133 2.40 12.07 4.26
C THR A 133 2.10 12.17 2.77
N GLN A 134 2.57 11.23 1.97
CA GLN A 134 2.30 11.20 0.53
C GLN A 134 0.79 11.11 0.24
N GLN A 135 0.08 10.18 0.88
CA GLN A 135 -1.37 10.03 0.72
C GLN A 135 -2.14 11.28 1.16
N MET A 136 -1.70 11.94 2.22
CA MET A 136 -2.28 13.19 2.70
C MET A 136 -2.16 14.30 1.65
N LEU A 137 -0.96 14.50 1.10
CA LEU A 137 -0.74 15.50 0.05
C LEU A 137 -1.51 15.17 -1.24
N GLU A 138 -1.56 13.89 -1.64
CA GLU A 138 -2.36 13.44 -2.78
C GLU A 138 -3.84 13.75 -2.57
N ARG A 139 -4.39 13.44 -1.39
CA ARG A 139 -5.78 13.77 -1.04
C ARG A 139 -6.06 15.28 -1.07
N MET A 140 -5.12 16.12 -0.62
CA MET A 140 -5.27 17.57 -0.72
C MET A 140 -5.41 18.05 -2.17
N SER A 141 -4.66 17.44 -3.09
CA SER A 141 -4.67 17.78 -4.52
C SER A 141 -5.87 17.22 -5.31
N MET A 142 -6.65 16.31 -4.71
CA MET A 142 -7.79 15.70 -5.39
C MET A 142 -8.92 16.73 -5.64
N PRO A 143 -9.59 16.65 -6.81
CA PRO A 143 -10.73 17.50 -7.11
C PRO A 143 -11.89 17.24 -6.15
N HIS A 144 -12.72 18.25 -5.91
CA HIS A 144 -13.98 18.03 -5.20
C HIS A 144 -14.93 17.22 -6.06
N VAL A 145 -15.69 16.32 -5.44
CA VAL A 145 -16.74 15.54 -6.11
C VAL A 145 -18.09 16.15 -5.74
N TRP A 146 -18.75 16.77 -6.71
CA TRP A 146 -20.10 17.32 -6.54
C TRP A 146 -21.12 16.35 -7.09
N GLN A 147 -22.14 16.04 -6.29
CA GLN A 147 -23.27 15.24 -6.75
C GLN A 147 -24.25 16.14 -7.50
N LEU A 148 -24.52 15.81 -8.76
CA LEU A 148 -25.53 16.47 -9.57
C LEU A 148 -26.92 15.93 -9.21
N SER A 149 -27.94 16.69 -9.57
CA SER A 149 -29.35 16.40 -9.30
C SER A 149 -29.85 15.05 -9.85
N ARG A 150 -29.13 14.44 -10.80
CA ARG A 150 -29.46 13.15 -11.42
C ARG A 150 -28.64 11.96 -10.88
N GLY A 151 -27.88 12.15 -9.80
CA GLY A 151 -27.01 11.11 -9.21
C GLY A 151 -25.66 10.93 -9.94
N GLU A 152 -25.37 11.75 -10.95
CA GLU A 152 -24.06 11.83 -11.58
C GLU A 152 -23.08 12.60 -10.69
N ALA A 153 -21.80 12.25 -10.72
CA ALA A 153 -20.75 12.92 -9.95
C ALA A 153 -19.84 13.73 -10.89
N ALA A 154 -19.70 15.03 -10.65
CA ALA A 154 -18.76 15.88 -11.38
C ALA A 154 -17.52 16.17 -10.52
N GLN A 155 -16.33 16.05 -11.14
CA GLN A 155 -15.06 16.42 -10.52
C GLN A 155 -14.78 17.89 -10.81
N VAL A 156 -14.62 18.69 -9.76
CA VAL A 156 -14.39 20.14 -9.84
C VAL A 156 -13.01 20.47 -9.29
N TYR A 157 -12.19 21.09 -10.14
CA TYR A 157 -10.91 21.66 -9.76
C TYR A 157 -11.10 23.13 -9.37
N THR A 158 -10.94 23.41 -8.08
CA THR A 158 -10.90 24.77 -7.54
C THR A 158 -9.47 25.32 -7.60
N PRO A 159 -9.27 26.66 -7.56
CA PRO A 159 -7.93 27.23 -7.46
C PRO A 159 -7.12 26.66 -6.28
N GLU A 160 -7.79 26.30 -5.18
CA GLU A 160 -7.16 25.65 -4.02
C GLU A 160 -6.66 24.24 -4.34
N THR A 161 -7.43 23.41 -5.06
CA THR A 161 -6.97 22.09 -5.51
C THR A 161 -5.80 22.17 -6.47
N GLN A 162 -5.84 23.16 -7.38
CA GLN A 162 -4.77 23.36 -8.35
C GLN A 162 -3.48 23.77 -7.64
N ARG A 163 -3.57 24.72 -6.70
CA ARG A 163 -2.43 25.10 -5.86
C ARG A 163 -1.89 23.92 -5.05
N ALA A 164 -2.75 23.13 -4.40
CA ALA A 164 -2.32 21.94 -3.66
C ALA A 164 -1.60 20.92 -4.56
N LYS A 165 -2.06 20.75 -5.81
CA LYS A 165 -1.42 19.91 -6.80
C LYS A 165 -0.05 20.42 -7.22
N GLU A 166 0.07 21.72 -7.53
CA GLU A 166 1.35 22.35 -7.87
C GLU A 166 2.38 22.18 -6.76
N LEU A 167 1.97 22.38 -5.51
CA LEU A 167 2.86 22.23 -4.37
C LEU A 167 3.25 20.76 -4.11
N LEU A 168 2.34 19.80 -4.34
CA LEU A 168 2.64 18.36 -4.33
C LEU A 168 3.67 18.00 -5.41
N ASP A 169 3.49 18.49 -6.63
CA ASP A 169 4.40 18.23 -7.74
C ASP A 169 5.82 18.76 -7.42
N LEU A 170 5.92 19.94 -6.79
CA LEU A 170 7.18 20.48 -6.30
C LEU A 170 7.80 19.64 -5.18
N PHE A 171 6.99 19.14 -4.23
CA PHE A 171 7.48 18.25 -3.17
C PHE A 171 8.04 16.94 -3.73
N ASN A 172 7.33 16.33 -4.69
CA ASN A 172 7.78 15.13 -5.38
C ASN A 172 9.09 15.39 -6.15
N ALA A 173 9.17 16.51 -6.87
CA ALA A 173 10.38 16.92 -7.58
C ALA A 173 11.56 17.18 -6.64
N LEU A 174 11.29 17.71 -5.44
CA LEU A 174 12.31 17.97 -4.43
C LEU A 174 12.86 16.69 -3.78
N ASN A 175 12.02 15.65 -3.66
CA ASN A 175 12.40 14.35 -3.11
C ASN A 175 12.93 13.35 -4.16
N ALA A 176 12.82 13.68 -5.46
CA ALA A 176 13.34 12.85 -6.53
C ALA A 176 14.87 12.70 -6.45
N PRO A 177 15.42 11.53 -6.83
CA PRO A 177 16.87 11.35 -6.95
C PRO A 177 17.45 12.34 -7.97
N LEU A 178 18.71 12.76 -7.79
CA LEU A 178 19.34 13.67 -8.76
C LEU A 178 19.52 12.94 -10.09
N LEU A 179 18.87 13.44 -11.13
CA LEU A 179 19.11 13.03 -12.51
C LEU A 179 20.11 13.95 -13.21
N GLY A 180 20.14 15.24 -12.86
CA GLY A 180 21.10 16.23 -13.35
C GLY A 180 21.17 17.47 -12.45
N THR A 181 22.28 18.21 -12.50
CA THR A 181 22.47 19.47 -11.75
C THR A 181 21.49 20.54 -12.19
N ASP A 182 21.31 20.70 -13.50
CA ASP A 182 20.52 21.79 -14.07
C ASP A 182 19.04 21.61 -13.76
N GLN A 183 18.52 20.39 -13.95
CA GLN A 183 17.16 20.02 -13.55
C GLN A 183 16.91 20.27 -12.05
N ARG A 184 17.92 20.00 -11.20
CA ARG A 184 17.80 20.25 -9.77
C ARG A 184 17.78 21.75 -9.48
N LEU A 185 18.61 22.54 -10.15
CA LEU A 185 18.62 23.99 -10.01
C LEU A 185 17.28 24.61 -10.44
N ASP A 186 16.66 24.09 -11.50
CA ASP A 186 15.33 24.52 -11.94
C ASP A 186 14.25 24.23 -10.88
N VAL A 187 14.26 23.04 -10.28
CA VAL A 187 13.34 22.70 -9.18
C VAL A 187 13.54 23.64 -7.98
N LEU A 188 14.80 23.87 -7.59
CA LEU A 188 15.14 24.79 -6.50
C LEU A 188 14.67 26.22 -6.79
N LEU A 189 14.79 26.67 -8.04
CA LEU A 189 14.29 27.96 -8.49
C LEU A 189 12.77 28.05 -8.35
N ASN A 190 12.04 27.04 -8.82
CA ASN A 190 10.57 27.00 -8.69
C ASN A 190 10.11 26.99 -7.23
N VAL A 191 10.78 26.24 -6.35
CA VAL A 191 10.52 26.27 -4.91
C VAL A 191 10.79 27.66 -4.33
N LYS A 192 11.87 28.32 -4.75
CA LYS A 192 12.18 29.68 -4.30
C LYS A 192 11.08 30.68 -4.67
N TRP A 193 10.55 30.61 -5.89
CA TRP A 193 9.48 31.51 -6.33
C TRP A 193 8.17 31.28 -5.61
N THR A 194 7.75 30.02 -5.43
CA THR A 194 6.50 29.67 -4.73
C THR A 194 6.51 30.07 -3.26
N VAL A 195 7.65 29.90 -2.58
CA VAL A 195 7.83 30.24 -1.17
C VAL A 195 7.92 31.76 -0.95
N LYS A 196 8.27 32.54 -1.97
CA LYS A 196 8.41 34.00 -1.88
C LYS A 196 7.08 34.75 -1.74
N GLU A 197 5.95 34.11 -2.05
CA GLU A 197 4.63 34.76 -2.04
C GLU A 197 4.25 35.37 -0.68
N LEU A 198 4.72 34.78 0.42
CA LEU A 198 4.35 35.16 1.78
C LEU A 198 5.60 35.15 2.70
N GLU A 199 5.98 36.33 3.19
CA GLU A 199 7.16 36.49 4.04
C GLU A 199 6.91 35.98 5.47
N SER A 200 7.69 34.98 5.89
CA SER A 200 7.65 34.39 7.23
C SER A 200 9.04 33.88 7.62
N PRO A 201 9.30 33.60 8.91
CA PRO A 201 10.56 32.99 9.30
C PRO A 201 10.79 31.62 8.62
N LEU A 202 9.73 30.84 8.41
CA LEU A 202 9.80 29.54 7.74
C LEU A 202 10.22 29.70 6.27
N THR A 203 9.60 30.63 5.55
CA THR A 203 9.89 30.86 4.13
C THR A 203 11.30 31.43 3.92
N LYS A 204 11.78 32.28 4.85
CA LYS A 204 13.19 32.75 4.86
C LYS A 204 14.18 31.61 5.06
N GLU A 205 13.94 30.73 6.03
CA GLU A 205 14.80 29.56 6.27
C GLU A 205 14.85 28.63 5.05
N ILE A 206 13.71 28.37 4.41
CA ILE A 206 13.66 27.57 3.18
C ILE A 206 14.50 28.23 2.08
N MET A 207 14.33 29.53 1.84
CA MET A 207 15.09 30.26 0.82
C MET A 207 16.60 30.21 1.06
N GLU A 208 17.06 30.43 2.30
CA GLU A 208 18.49 30.36 2.64
C GLU A 208 19.08 28.97 2.39
N LEU A 209 18.35 27.91 2.74
CA LEU A 209 18.81 26.54 2.52
C LEU A 209 18.80 26.14 1.05
N VAL A 210 17.81 26.61 0.29
CA VAL A 210 17.72 26.43 -1.16
C VAL A 210 18.89 27.12 -1.87
N ASP A 211 19.20 28.36 -1.51
CA ASP A 211 20.34 29.10 -2.06
C ASP A 211 21.66 28.43 -1.71
N ARG A 212 21.79 27.92 -0.48
CA ARG A 212 22.96 27.12 -0.08
C ARG A 212 23.09 25.82 -0.87
N GLU A 213 21.99 25.12 -1.16
CA GLU A 213 22.04 23.91 -2.00
C GLU A 213 22.50 24.26 -3.42
N ALA A 214 21.93 25.31 -4.02
CA ALA A 214 22.29 25.77 -5.35
C ALA A 214 23.78 26.15 -5.45
N ASP A 215 24.31 26.88 -4.47
CA ASP A 215 25.72 27.22 -4.38
C ASP A 215 26.63 25.98 -4.30
N LEU A 216 26.24 24.96 -3.54
CA LEU A 216 27.01 23.73 -3.41
C LEU A 216 26.98 22.90 -4.71
N LEU A 217 25.84 22.88 -5.41
CA LEU A 217 25.69 22.24 -6.72
C LEU A 217 26.56 22.92 -7.77
N ASN A 218 26.54 24.25 -7.84
CA ASN A 218 27.38 25.04 -8.75
C ASN A 218 28.88 24.83 -8.50
N ARG A 219 29.27 24.53 -7.26
CA ARG A 219 30.66 24.17 -6.88
C ARG A 219 31.01 22.70 -7.12
N GLY A 220 30.09 21.89 -7.67
CA GLY A 220 30.33 20.48 -7.98
C GLY A 220 30.43 19.57 -6.76
N ARG A 221 29.79 19.91 -5.63
CA ARG A 221 29.77 19.04 -4.44
C ARG A 221 28.96 17.77 -4.70
N SER A 222 29.37 16.66 -4.09
CA SER A 222 28.71 15.37 -4.27
C SER A 222 27.34 15.34 -3.59
N ALA A 223 26.36 14.71 -4.25
CA ALA A 223 24.99 14.55 -3.74
C ALA A 223 24.94 13.92 -2.34
N LYS A 224 25.79 12.93 -2.06
CA LYS A 224 25.89 12.25 -0.76
C LYS A 224 26.19 13.21 0.39
N SER A 225 27.05 14.21 0.16
CA SER A 225 27.39 15.19 1.19
C SER A 225 26.24 16.15 1.51
N MET A 226 25.24 16.23 0.63
CA MET A 226 24.09 17.14 0.73
C MET A 226 22.80 16.43 1.17
N GLU A 227 22.84 15.14 1.49
CA GLU A 227 21.64 14.37 1.90
C GLU A 227 20.94 15.00 3.11
N SER A 228 21.70 15.41 4.13
CA SER A 228 21.15 16.04 5.34
C SER A 228 20.53 17.42 5.04
N LEU A 229 21.17 18.21 4.19
CA LEU A 229 20.65 19.52 3.75
C LEU A 229 19.33 19.34 2.99
N ARG A 230 19.28 18.40 2.06
CA ARG A 230 18.09 18.08 1.26
C ARG A 230 16.95 17.56 2.13
N GLY A 231 17.24 16.67 3.08
CA GLY A 231 16.26 16.19 4.04
C GLY A 231 15.68 17.34 4.88
N ARG A 232 16.52 18.30 5.29
CA ARG A 232 16.05 19.50 6.01
C ARG A 232 15.16 20.39 5.13
N ILE A 233 15.54 20.65 3.88
CA ILE A 233 14.73 21.44 2.93
C ILE A 233 13.37 20.75 2.72
N SER A 234 13.36 19.43 2.49
CA SER A 234 12.12 18.66 2.31
C SER A 234 11.21 18.72 3.53
N ASN A 235 11.76 18.53 4.74
CA ASN A 235 10.98 18.62 5.97
C ASN A 235 10.42 20.03 6.22
N LEU A 236 11.17 21.09 5.90
CA LEU A 236 10.68 22.47 6.03
C LEU A 236 9.61 22.78 4.98
N PHE A 237 9.79 22.32 3.75
CA PHE A 237 8.80 22.45 2.69
C PHE A 237 7.52 21.68 3.01
N LEU A 238 7.62 20.53 3.68
CA LEU A 238 6.46 19.81 4.21
C LEU A 238 5.70 20.63 5.27
N ARG A 239 6.39 21.28 6.20
CA ARG A 239 5.75 22.19 7.17
C ARG A 239 5.08 23.38 6.49
N PHE A 240 5.65 23.85 5.39
CA PHE A 240 5.05 24.90 4.56
C PHE A 240 3.76 24.42 3.89
N LEU A 241 3.76 23.20 3.34
CA LEU A 241 2.59 22.52 2.75
C LEU A 241 1.46 22.27 3.74
N GLU A 242 1.81 21.92 4.98
CA GLU A 242 0.85 21.64 6.05
C GLU A 242 0.21 22.91 6.62
N ASN A 243 0.75 24.09 6.37
CA ASN A 243 0.23 25.31 6.96
C ASN A 243 -0.91 25.92 6.10
N PRO A 244 -2.13 26.10 6.68
CA PRO A 244 -3.29 26.63 5.96
C PRO A 244 -3.10 27.99 5.31
N GLN A 245 -2.18 28.81 5.81
CA GLN A 245 -1.89 30.13 5.24
C GLN A 245 -1.32 30.05 3.82
N TYR A 246 -0.55 28.98 3.52
CA TYR A 246 0.09 28.79 2.21
C TYR A 246 -0.65 27.76 1.36
N ASN A 247 -1.28 26.78 2.00
CA ASN A 247 -2.09 25.75 1.38
C ASN A 247 -3.48 25.72 2.05
N PRO A 248 -4.49 26.43 1.51
CA PRO A 248 -5.82 26.50 2.10
C PRO A 248 -6.43 25.11 2.37
N ARG A 249 -6.14 24.15 1.48
CA ARG A 249 -6.59 22.75 1.60
C ARG A 249 -6.03 22.02 2.82
N ALA A 250 -4.93 22.48 3.40
CA ALA A 250 -4.34 21.83 4.57
C ALA A 250 -5.25 21.92 5.80
N ALA A 251 -6.09 22.95 5.90
CA ALA A 251 -7.03 23.12 7.01
C ALA A 251 -7.96 21.91 7.19
N ASP A 252 -8.41 21.32 6.08
CA ASP A 252 -9.35 20.18 6.09
C ASP A 252 -8.73 18.91 6.69
N PHE A 253 -7.40 18.76 6.63
CA PHE A 253 -6.68 17.56 7.05
C PHE A 253 -5.95 17.71 8.38
N LEU A 254 -5.76 18.94 8.88
CA LEU A 254 -5.14 19.20 10.17
C LEU A 254 -6.09 18.97 11.37
N VAL A 255 -7.40 18.94 11.13
CA VAL A 255 -8.43 18.80 12.18
C VAL A 255 -8.64 17.32 12.59
N GLU A 256 -8.06 16.35 11.89
CA GLU A 256 -8.20 14.91 12.17
C GLU A 256 -7.12 14.32 13.10
N VAL A 257 -6.64 15.08 14.09
CA VAL A 257 -5.70 14.57 15.13
C VAL A 257 -6.33 14.58 16.51
#